data_AF-A0A6L6AEC8-F1
#
_entry.id   AF-A0A6L6AEC8-F1
#
_cell.length_a   1.000
_cell.length_b   1.000
_cell.length_c   1.000
_cell.angle_alpha   90.00
_cell.angle_beta   90.00
_cell.angle_gamma   90.00
#
_symmetry.space_group_name_H-M   'P 1'
#
loop_
_entity.id
_entity.type
_entity.pdbx_description
1 polymer ?
#
loop_
_entity_poly.entity_id
_entity_poly.type
_entity_poly.pdbx_seq_one_letter_code
_entity_poly.pdbx_strand_id
1 'polypeptide(L)'
;MSYDVNKVRASFPSLNTGLAFFCGPGGSQVPDVVGQTISDAITKPISNRNVNTESEKNAEEIVLSFRAAVSDLIDVDPRGVVYGRSWTQLT
;
A
#
# COMPACT_ATOMS: atom_id res chain seq x y z
N MET A 1 -6.63 24.33 -7.66
CA MET A 1 -6.80 23.67 -6.35
C MET A 1 -5.63 24.07 -5.47
N SER A 2 -5.86 24.59 -4.26
CA SER A 2 -4.75 24.77 -3.30
C SER A 2 -4.55 23.48 -2.52
N TYR A 3 -3.30 23.16 -2.20
CA TYR A 3 -2.95 22.00 -1.42
C TYR A 3 -3.17 22.27 0.07
N ASP A 4 -4.02 21.48 0.73
CA ASP A 4 -4.29 21.57 2.17
C ASP A 4 -3.41 20.59 2.94
N VAL A 5 -2.32 21.12 3.50
CA VAL A 5 -1.36 20.32 4.28
C VAL A 5 -1.95 19.82 5.60
N ASN A 6 -2.89 20.54 6.21
CA ASN A 6 -3.47 20.15 7.50
C ASN A 6 -4.35 18.91 7.32
N LYS A 7 -5.13 18.88 6.23
CA LYS A 7 -5.90 17.69 5.84
C LYS A 7 -5.02 16.47 5.63
N VAL A 8 -3.87 16.63 4.96
CA VAL A 8 -2.93 15.52 4.74
C VAL A 8 -2.30 15.05 6.05
N ARG A 9 -1.84 15.98 6.91
CA ARG A 9 -1.22 15.63 8.20
C ARG A 9 -2.17 14.89 9.14
N ALA A 10 -3.46 15.18 9.08
CA ALA A 10 -4.47 14.50 9.89
C ALA A 10 -4.50 12.97 9.66
N SER A 11 -4.10 12.49 8.47
CA SER A 11 -4.04 11.06 8.16
C SER A 11 -2.80 10.35 8.70
N PHE A 12 -1.87 11.02 9.39
CA PHE A 12 -0.63 10.41 9.90
C PHE A 12 -0.59 10.38 11.43
N PRO A 13 -1.05 9.30 12.09
CA PRO A 13 -1.09 9.21 13.55
C PRO A 13 0.26 9.39 14.24
N SER A 14 1.37 9.07 13.58
CA SER A 14 2.71 9.24 14.16
C SER A 14 3.05 10.70 14.46
N LEU A 15 2.39 11.66 13.80
CA LEU A 15 2.56 13.09 14.08
C LEU A 15 1.97 13.51 15.44
N ASN A 16 1.05 12.72 16.01
CA ASN A 16 0.45 13.00 17.33
C ASN A 16 1.45 12.81 18.48
N THR A 17 2.61 12.19 18.21
CA THR A 17 3.71 12.05 19.18
C THR A 17 4.40 13.38 19.52
N GLY A 18 4.16 14.43 18.72
CA GLY A 18 4.85 15.72 18.85
C GLY A 18 6.25 15.74 18.22
N LEU A 19 6.72 14.63 17.64
CA LEU A 19 8.02 14.54 16.96
C LEU A 19 7.97 15.18 15.57
N ALA A 20 9.10 15.78 15.18
CA ALA A 20 9.32 16.30 13.83
C ALA A 20 10.19 15.31 13.02
N PHE A 21 9.63 14.74 11.95
CA PHE A 21 10.30 13.75 11.11
C PHE A 21 10.96 14.41 9.90
N PHE A 22 12.27 14.64 9.97
CA PHE A 22 13.07 15.23 8.87
C PHE A 22 13.81 14.19 8.01
N CYS A 23 13.65 12.90 8.29
CA CYS A 23 14.35 11.81 7.59
C CYS A 23 13.43 11.08 6.59
N GLY A 24 12.81 11.82 5.66
CA GLY A 24 12.02 11.22 4.57
C GLY A 24 12.77 10.13 3.77
N PRO A 25 14.07 10.34 3.42
CA PRO A 25 14.85 9.34 2.70
C PRO A 25 15.08 8.01 3.45
N GLY A 26 15.03 8.04 4.79
CA GLY A 26 15.15 6.84 5.62
C GLY A 26 13.86 6.01 5.71
N GLY A 27 12.74 6.55 5.23
CA GLY A 27 11.43 5.92 5.27
C GLY A 27 10.33 6.92 5.63
N SER A 28 9.25 6.91 4.86
CA SER A 28 8.07 7.73 5.15
C SER A 28 7.29 7.21 6.35
N GLN A 29 6.59 8.11 7.03
CA GLN A 29 5.54 7.71 7.97
C GLN A 29 4.37 7.08 7.21
N VAL A 30 3.62 6.19 7.87
CA VAL A 30 2.50 5.46 7.27
C VAL A 30 1.19 6.16 7.65
N PRO A 31 0.32 6.50 6.68
CA PRO A 31 -0.99 7.05 6.99
C PRO A 31 -1.94 5.96 7.53
N ASP A 32 -2.94 6.37 8.30
CA ASP A 32 -3.93 5.50 8.94
C ASP A 32 -4.61 4.53 7.98
N VAL A 33 -5.00 5.00 6.78
CA VAL A 33 -5.65 4.21 5.75
C VAL A 33 -4.80 3.01 5.29
N VAL A 34 -3.47 3.18 5.21
CA VAL A 34 -2.56 2.09 4.82
C VAL A 34 -2.44 1.09 5.95
N GLY A 35 -2.28 1.55 7.20
CA GLY A 35 -2.23 0.69 8.37
C GLY A 35 -3.51 -0.16 8.52
N GLN A 36 -4.67 0.48 8.38
CA GLN A 36 -5.96 -0.19 8.45
C GLN A 36 -6.12 -1.22 7.31
N THR A 37 -5.77 -0.85 6.07
CA THR A 37 -5.89 -1.76 4.92
C THR A 37 -5.02 -3.01 5.09
N ILE A 38 -3.80 -2.86 5.63
CA ILE A 38 -2.93 -4.01 5.93
C ILE A 38 -3.57 -4.89 7.01
N SER A 39 -4.07 -4.30 8.10
CA SER A 39 -4.75 -5.03 9.17
C SER A 39 -5.94 -5.82 8.65
N ASP A 40 -6.78 -5.19 7.82
CA ASP A 40 -7.95 -5.84 7.21
C ASP A 40 -7.53 -6.97 6.27
N ALA A 41 -6.49 -6.78 5.46
CA ALA A 41 -6.01 -7.78 4.52
C ALA A 41 -5.51 -9.05 5.22
N ILE A 42 -4.75 -8.91 6.31
CA ILE A 42 -4.16 -10.07 7.02
C ILE A 42 -5.12 -10.75 7.99
N THR A 43 -6.23 -10.11 8.35
CA THR A 43 -7.25 -10.67 9.26
C THR A 43 -8.45 -11.27 8.52
N LYS A 44 -8.61 -10.99 7.22
CA LYS A 44 -9.58 -11.66 6.34
C LYS A 44 -9.15 -13.10 6.01
N PRO A 45 -10.09 -13.97 5.56
CA PRO A 45 -9.73 -15.25 4.98
C PRO A 45 -8.79 -15.03 3.79
N ILE A 46 -7.56 -15.55 3.88
CA ILE A 46 -6.56 -15.41 2.82
C ILE A 46 -5.79 -16.71 2.66
N SER A 47 -5.60 -17.15 1.42
CA SER A 47 -4.84 -18.34 1.09
C SER A 47 -4.03 -18.13 -0.20
N ASN A 48 -3.62 -19.20 -0.88
CA ASN A 48 -2.96 -19.07 -2.18
C ASN A 48 -3.92 -18.49 -3.22
N ARG A 49 -3.38 -17.77 -4.20
CA ARG A 49 -4.17 -17.19 -5.30
C ARG A 49 -4.85 -18.27 -6.13
N ASN A 50 -6.16 -18.13 -6.31
CA ASN A 50 -6.99 -18.93 -7.21
C ASN A 50 -8.39 -18.28 -7.27
N VAL A 51 -9.40 -18.96 -7.84
CA VAL A 51 -10.74 -18.39 -8.04
C VAL A 51 -11.89 -19.24 -7.47
N ASN A 52 -11.61 -20.29 -6.68
CA ASN A 52 -12.67 -21.22 -6.24
C ASN A 52 -13.26 -20.80 -4.89
N THR A 53 -12.42 -20.62 -3.88
CA THR A 53 -12.82 -20.28 -2.51
C THR A 53 -12.73 -18.78 -2.26
N GLU A 54 -13.38 -18.31 -1.19
CA GLU A 54 -13.31 -16.91 -0.77
C GLU A 54 -11.87 -16.48 -0.42
N SER A 55 -11.12 -17.32 0.29
CA SER A 55 -9.75 -17.00 0.70
C SER A 55 -8.79 -16.90 -0.49
N GLU A 56 -9.02 -17.71 -1.53
CA GLU A 56 -8.27 -17.66 -2.79
C GLU A 56 -8.58 -16.38 -3.58
N LYS A 57 -9.87 -16.01 -3.68
CA LYS A 57 -10.33 -14.81 -4.37
C LYS A 57 -9.82 -13.53 -3.71
N ASN A 58 -9.81 -13.48 -2.37
CA ASN A 58 -9.26 -12.34 -1.62
C ASN A 58 -7.78 -12.13 -1.95
N ALA A 59 -6.98 -13.21 -2.02
CA ALA A 59 -5.57 -13.13 -2.41
C ALA A 59 -5.40 -12.69 -3.87
N GLU A 60 -6.25 -13.18 -4.78
CA GLU A 60 -6.24 -12.78 -6.20
C GLU A 60 -6.55 -11.28 -6.37
N GLU A 61 -7.59 -10.79 -5.70
CA GLU A 61 -8.02 -9.39 -5.76
C GLU A 61 -6.93 -8.44 -5.25
N ILE A 62 -6.27 -8.77 -4.13
CA ILE A 62 -5.18 -7.95 -3.58
C ILE A 62 -4.03 -7.80 -4.59
N VAL A 63 -3.64 -8.89 -5.25
CA VAL A 63 -2.52 -8.86 -6.20
C VAL A 63 -2.90 -8.14 -7.50
N LEU A 64 -4.10 -8.36 -8.02
CA LEU A 64 -4.57 -7.65 -9.22
C LEU A 64 -4.73 -6.15 -8.97
N SER A 65 -5.29 -5.78 -7.82
CA SER A 65 -5.46 -4.37 -7.42
C SER A 65 -4.13 -3.68 -7.19
N PHE A 66 -3.15 -4.36 -6.60
CA PHE A 66 -1.78 -3.84 -6.49
C PHE A 66 -1.19 -3.53 -7.87
N ARG A 67 -1.29 -4.47 -8.82
CA ARG A 67 -0.76 -4.28 -10.18
C ARG A 67 -1.43 -3.11 -10.88
N ALA A 68 -2.76 -3.02 -10.79
CA ALA A 68 -3.52 -1.90 -11.35
C ALA A 68 -3.10 -0.56 -10.73
N ALA A 69 -3.03 -0.47 -9.40
CA ALA A 69 -2.66 0.77 -8.71
C ALA A 69 -1.24 1.27 -9.05
N VAL A 70 -0.27 0.35 -9.16
CA VAL A 70 1.08 0.72 -9.63
C VAL A 70 1.04 1.15 -11.09
N SER A 71 0.32 0.41 -11.93
CA SER A 71 0.12 0.74 -13.34
C SER A 71 -0.40 2.16 -13.53
N ASP A 72 -1.40 2.55 -12.75
CA ASP A 72 -2.00 3.88 -12.78
C ASP A 72 -1.02 4.96 -12.28
N LEU A 73 -0.17 4.63 -11.30
CA LEU A 73 0.79 5.58 -10.73
C LEU A 73 1.91 5.95 -11.71
N ILE A 74 2.38 5.00 -12.52
CA ILE A 74 3.53 5.19 -13.42
C ILE A 74 3.20 5.07 -14.91
N ASP A 75 1.92 4.97 -15.26
CA ASP A 75 1.40 4.91 -16.63
C ASP A 75 2.02 3.79 -17.50
N VAL A 76 1.86 2.55 -17.04
CA VAL A 76 2.36 1.34 -17.74
C VAL A 76 1.26 0.30 -17.95
N ASP A 77 1.58 -0.84 -18.57
CA ASP A 77 0.70 -2.02 -18.60
C ASP A 77 0.79 -2.80 -17.27
N PRO A 78 -0.32 -3.15 -16.60
CA PRO A 78 -0.30 -3.83 -15.30
C PRO A 78 0.33 -5.23 -15.37
N ARG A 79 0.41 -5.85 -16.55
CA ARG A 79 1.10 -7.13 -16.78
C ARG A 79 2.61 -7.01 -16.65
N GLY A 80 3.16 -5.81 -16.80
CA GLY A 80 4.58 -5.51 -16.58
C GLY A 80 4.96 -5.28 -15.12
N VAL A 81 3.98 -5.18 -14.20
CA VAL A 81 4.23 -4.89 -12.79
C VAL A 81 4.61 -6.16 -12.02
N VAL A 82 5.83 -6.17 -11.50
CA VAL A 82 6.39 -7.24 -10.69
C VAL A 82 6.54 -6.78 -9.24
N TYR A 83 6.11 -7.63 -8.30
CA TYR A 83 6.29 -7.41 -6.86
C TYR A 83 7.52 -8.16 -6.35
N GLY A 84 8.27 -7.55 -5.43
CA GLY A 84 9.42 -8.15 -4.75
C GLY A 84 9.66 -7.51 -3.39
N ARG A 85 10.58 -8.06 -2.59
CA ARG A 85 10.78 -7.60 -1.19
C ARG A 85 11.31 -6.17 -1.10
N SER A 86 12.08 -5.75 -2.10
CA SER A 86 12.70 -4.43 -2.19
C SER A 86 13.21 -4.17 -3.60
N TRP A 87 13.42 -2.89 -3.94
CA TRP A 87 14.07 -2.48 -5.18
C TRP A 87 15.42 -3.17 -5.38
N THR A 88 16.28 -3.21 -4.36
CA THR A 88 17.60 -3.85 -4.41
C THR A 88 17.57 -5.35 -4.70
N GLN A 89 16.46 -6.05 -4.41
CA GLN A 89 16.37 -7.46 -4.78
C GLN A 89 15.99 -7.65 -6.25
N LEU A 90 15.22 -6.71 -6.81
CA LEU A 90 14.62 -6.84 -8.14
C LEU A 90 15.56 -6.41 -9.28
N THR A 91 16.69 -5.78 -8.96
CA THR A 91 17.71 -5.29 -9.90
C THR A 91 19.09 -5.82 -9.51
#